data_AF-A0A6G3Z2X2-F1
#
_entry.id   AF-A0A6G3Z2X2-F1
#
_cell.length_a   1.000
_cell.length_b   1.000
_cell.length_c   1.000
_cell.angle_alpha   90.00
_cell.angle_beta   90.00
_cell.angle_gamma   90.00
#
_symmetry.space_group_name_H-M   'P 1'
#
loop_
_entity.id
_entity.type
_entity.pdbx_description
1 polymer ?
#
loop_
_entity_poly.entity_id
_entity_poly.type
_entity_poly.pdbx_seq_one_letter_code
_entity_poly.pdbx_strand_id
1 'polypeptide(L)'
;MMIEDEELQSLYHATGTERLQRLEAGLLNLEQQPNDPEILNALQQEIHGLKGDSKSVGLESITTVAERIEEILHAIQQQRVEFTMEVSDRLYQGLQVTGQLVHEAVTGEPSDVDSEEIRYLLEAVLPPTTPFSEQEAIATSPEMPSTDIYSTDIYIKDDELREIYRTTSEGRLQTLFAHLSQLEKNPTDELTLEVLRRETHSLKGDSNAVGLGVVAELTQSVEDIIKNIQGQSLPLTDKVSTGLQQGLTTISQLVQEAVSGQPSGVDIDAETERLITVTTPAAIASPTVSPVVEKVTPPVVGAIADAELREIYRTTSEERLQQLEASLLYLEKHPYDEATLATLMREAHSLKGDSRSAGVDSVEALAHALEDVLTKVQSQDIEFGSTVSDRLYQGLDAIGLLVQEAVTGAPAHIPIEQLLHDLRAAIAAPTPTENALLLNPTQLLPPMVREET
;
A
#
# COMPACT_ATOMS: atom_id res chain seq x y z
N MET A 1 20.58 16.92 8.45
CA MET A 1 19.26 17.46 8.04
C MET A 1 18.99 18.70 8.88
N MET A 2 18.69 19.87 8.31
CA MET A 2 18.42 21.10 9.09
C MET A 2 17.12 21.74 8.60
N ILE A 3 16.28 22.21 9.52
CA ILE A 3 15.11 23.04 9.17
C ILE A 3 15.63 24.42 8.74
N GLU A 4 15.36 24.81 7.49
CA GLU A 4 15.89 26.04 6.89
C GLU A 4 15.16 27.32 7.36
N ASP A 5 13.89 27.21 7.75
CA ASP A 5 13.08 28.32 8.23
C ASP A 5 13.26 28.52 9.75
N GLU A 6 13.79 29.69 10.16
CA GLU A 6 14.11 30.00 11.56
C GLU A 6 12.87 30.01 12.48
N GLU A 7 11.68 30.40 11.99
CA GLU A 7 10.45 30.40 12.78
C GLU A 7 9.93 28.97 13.00
N LEU A 8 9.93 28.15 11.94
CA LEU A 8 9.58 26.73 12.04
C LEU A 8 10.60 25.95 12.88
N GLN A 9 11.89 26.26 12.74
CA GLN A 9 12.96 25.66 13.53
C GLN A 9 12.79 25.95 15.03
N SER A 10 12.50 27.20 15.40
CA SER A 10 12.26 27.61 16.78
C SER A 10 11.00 26.96 17.38
N LEU A 11 9.91 26.92 16.59
CA LEU A 11 8.66 26.27 17.01
C LEU A 11 8.87 24.77 17.21
N TYR A 12 9.48 24.11 16.22
CA TYR A 12 9.75 22.67 16.26
C TYR A 12 10.73 22.30 17.38
N HIS A 13 11.75 23.11 17.65
CA HIS A 13 12.65 22.90 18.79
C HIS A 13 11.88 22.95 20.12
N ALA A 14 11.02 23.95 20.30
CA ALA A 14 10.25 24.11 21.54
C ALA A 14 9.26 22.96 21.74
N THR A 15 8.47 22.62 20.73
CA THR A 15 7.47 21.54 20.81
C THR A 15 8.13 20.17 20.87
N GLY A 16 9.14 19.89 20.04
CA GLY A 16 9.86 18.63 20.00
C GLY A 16 10.55 18.30 21.33
N THR A 17 11.24 19.28 21.92
CA THR A 17 11.92 19.09 23.23
C THR A 17 10.91 18.82 24.34
N GLU A 18 9.79 19.56 24.38
CA GLU A 18 8.76 19.37 25.41
C GLU A 18 8.08 18.01 25.28
N ARG A 19 7.78 17.56 24.06
CA ARG A 19 7.22 16.23 23.81
C ARG A 19 8.16 15.11 24.22
N LEU A 20 9.45 15.22 23.88
CA LEU A 20 10.47 14.24 24.29
C LEU A 20 10.58 14.12 25.81
N GLN A 21 10.56 15.24 26.54
CA GLN A 21 10.55 15.23 28.00
C GLN A 21 9.30 14.53 28.58
N ARG A 22 8.13 14.75 27.98
CA ARG A 22 6.88 14.07 28.40
C ARG A 22 6.90 12.58 28.07
N LEU A 23 7.46 12.20 26.93
CA LEU A 23 7.65 10.80 26.54
C LEU A 23 8.59 10.08 27.52
N GLU A 24 9.73 10.67 27.86
CA GLU A 24 10.66 10.11 28.84
C GLU A 24 10.03 9.97 30.24
N ALA A 25 9.30 10.98 30.69
CA ALA A 25 8.58 10.95 31.96
C ALA A 25 7.44 9.92 31.95
N GLY A 26 6.74 9.78 30.83
CA GLY A 26 5.69 8.79 30.64
C GLY A 26 6.24 7.37 30.65
N LEU A 27 7.36 7.10 29.98
CA LEU A 27 8.04 5.80 30.03
C LEU A 27 8.48 5.44 31.45
N LEU A 28 9.01 6.39 32.21
CA LEU A 28 9.38 6.16 33.62
C LEU A 28 8.17 5.81 34.50
N ASN A 29 7.00 6.38 34.21
CA ASN A 29 5.77 6.02 34.91
C ASN A 29 5.24 4.65 34.44
N LEU A 30 5.42 4.32 33.16
CA LEU A 30 5.06 3.02 32.59
C LEU A 30 5.90 1.89 33.21
N GLU A 31 7.18 2.11 33.52
CA GLU A 31 8.00 1.14 34.28
C GLU A 31 7.43 0.76 35.65
N GLN A 32 6.73 1.69 36.29
CA GLN A 32 6.06 1.44 37.57
C GLN A 32 4.69 0.80 37.38
N GLN A 33 4.01 1.09 36.27
CA GLN A 33 2.65 0.64 35.96
C GLN A 33 2.53 0.19 34.48
N PRO A 34 3.08 -0.99 34.13
CA PRO A 34 3.32 -1.41 32.73
C PRO A 34 2.08 -1.55 31.82
N ASN A 35 0.90 -1.66 32.42
CA ASN A 35 -0.37 -1.90 31.72
C ASN A 35 -1.40 -0.79 31.99
N ASP A 36 -0.96 0.37 32.51
CA ASP A 36 -1.87 1.49 32.76
C ASP A 36 -2.31 2.12 31.41
N PRO A 37 -3.61 2.03 31.06
CA PRO A 37 -4.10 2.55 29.79
C PRO A 37 -4.03 4.08 29.70
N GLU A 38 -4.06 4.81 30.82
CA GLU A 38 -3.95 6.27 30.81
C GLU A 38 -2.52 6.70 30.42
N ILE A 39 -1.51 6.02 30.96
CA ILE A 39 -0.10 6.27 30.64
C ILE A 39 0.18 5.93 29.17
N LEU A 40 -0.29 4.77 28.69
CA LEU A 40 -0.11 4.34 27.30
C LEU A 40 -0.79 5.28 26.30
N ASN A 41 -2.02 5.72 26.58
CA ASN A 41 -2.72 6.68 25.73
C ASN A 41 -2.01 8.04 25.69
N ALA A 42 -1.52 8.52 26.83
CA ALA A 42 -0.75 9.77 26.89
C ALA A 42 0.55 9.68 26.07
N LEU A 43 1.28 8.56 26.18
CA LEU A 43 2.49 8.31 25.39
C LEU A 43 2.19 8.22 23.89
N GLN A 44 1.12 7.53 23.49
CA GLN A 44 0.68 7.44 22.09
C GLN A 44 0.30 8.81 21.53
N GLN A 45 -0.40 9.65 22.29
CA GLN A 45 -0.75 10.99 21.86
C GLN A 45 0.49 11.86 21.64
N GLU A 46 1.48 11.77 22.53
CA GLU A 46 2.72 12.56 22.42
C GLU A 46 3.59 12.10 21.24
N ILE A 47 3.75 10.79 21.02
CA ILE A 47 4.53 10.28 19.89
C ILE A 47 3.84 10.54 18.54
N HIS A 48 2.51 10.44 18.49
CA HIS A 48 1.73 10.78 17.31
C HIS A 48 1.85 12.27 16.96
N GLY A 49 1.83 13.14 17.97
CA GLY A 49 2.10 14.56 17.83
C GLY A 49 3.50 14.83 17.29
N LEU A 50 4.53 14.20 17.87
CA LEU A 50 5.91 14.33 17.40
C LEU A 50 6.08 13.86 15.95
N LYS A 51 5.43 12.74 15.58
CA LYS A 51 5.39 12.23 14.20
C LYS A 51 4.77 13.24 13.24
N GLY A 52 3.62 13.82 13.60
CA GLY A 52 2.92 14.84 12.83
C GLY A 52 3.75 16.11 12.64
N ASP A 53 4.32 16.62 13.74
CA ASP A 53 5.19 17.80 13.73
C ASP A 53 6.39 17.56 12.81
N SER A 54 7.06 16.41 12.92
CA SER A 54 8.25 16.05 12.13
C SER A 54 7.94 15.84 10.64
N LYS A 55 6.80 15.23 10.33
CA LYS A 55 6.33 15.05 8.95
C LYS A 55 6.01 16.40 8.29
N SER A 56 5.47 17.35 9.04
CA SER A 56 5.13 18.68 8.52
C SER A 56 6.35 19.51 8.10
N VAL A 57 7.51 19.25 8.69
CA VAL A 57 8.80 19.90 8.37
C VAL A 57 9.74 19.01 7.56
N GLY A 58 9.28 17.85 7.09
CA GLY A 58 10.04 16.97 6.19
C GLY A 58 11.15 16.13 6.84
N LEU A 59 11.07 15.87 8.15
CA LEU A 59 12.09 15.11 8.89
C LEU A 59 11.78 13.61 8.89
N GLU A 60 12.03 12.95 7.75
CA GLU A 60 11.65 11.54 7.51
C GLU A 60 12.24 10.57 8.53
N SER A 61 13.53 10.69 8.86
CA SER A 61 14.19 9.82 9.85
C SER A 61 13.51 9.85 11.22
N ILE A 62 13.03 11.01 11.65
CA ILE A 62 12.31 11.15 12.93
C ILE A 62 10.92 10.53 12.82
N THR A 63 10.22 10.75 11.70
CA THR A 63 8.90 10.14 11.43
C THR A 63 8.97 8.61 11.51
N THR A 64 9.98 8.00 10.90
CA THR A 64 10.17 6.54 10.89
C THR A 64 10.42 5.97 12.29
N VAL A 65 11.28 6.60 13.09
CA VAL A 65 11.55 6.14 14.46
C VAL A 65 10.31 6.33 15.35
N ALA A 66 9.59 7.45 15.21
CA ALA A 66 8.36 7.72 15.95
C ALA A 66 7.24 6.72 15.64
N GLU A 67 7.09 6.31 14.37
CA GLU A 67 6.12 5.31 13.95
C GLU A 67 6.38 3.94 14.59
N ARG A 68 7.65 3.50 14.65
CA ARG A 68 8.01 2.24 15.34
C ARG A 68 7.76 2.29 16.85
N ILE A 69 8.04 3.42 17.49
CA ILE A 69 7.72 3.62 18.92
C ILE A 69 6.19 3.55 19.14
N GLU A 70 5.40 4.19 18.27
CA GLU A 70 3.94 4.16 18.32
C GLU A 70 3.39 2.73 18.19
N GLU A 71 3.93 1.93 17.27
CA GLU A 71 3.56 0.52 17.08
C GLU A 71 3.85 -0.34 18.32
N ILE A 72 5.00 -0.15 18.98
CA ILE A 72 5.36 -0.87 20.21
C ILE A 72 4.38 -0.50 21.33
N LEU A 73 4.11 0.79 21.54
CA LEU A 73 3.14 1.25 22.54
C LEU A 73 1.74 0.71 22.27
N HIS A 74 1.34 0.62 21.00
CA HIS A 74 0.07 0.02 20.60
C HIS A 74 0.04 -1.50 20.85
N ALA A 75 1.14 -2.21 20.58
CA ALA A 75 1.26 -3.63 20.88
C ALA A 75 1.21 -3.92 22.39
N ILE A 76 1.81 -3.06 23.22
CA ILE A 76 1.71 -3.15 24.69
C ILE A 76 0.27 -2.93 25.15
N GLN A 77 -0.41 -1.92 24.62
CA GLN A 77 -1.82 -1.64 24.96
C GLN A 77 -2.75 -2.81 24.61
N GLN A 78 -2.47 -3.51 23.50
CA GLN A 78 -3.19 -4.71 23.07
C GLN A 78 -2.72 -5.98 23.78
N GLN A 79 -1.79 -5.89 24.72
CA GLN A 79 -1.18 -7.02 25.43
C GLN A 79 -0.50 -8.05 24.51
N ARG A 80 -0.12 -7.63 23.29
CA ARG A 80 0.66 -8.44 22.34
C ARG A 80 2.16 -8.45 22.67
N VAL A 81 2.63 -7.39 23.34
CA VAL A 81 3.99 -7.23 23.84
C VAL A 81 3.91 -6.92 25.33
N GLU A 82 4.61 -7.69 26.16
CA GLU A 82 4.76 -7.32 27.56
C GLU A 82 5.83 -6.23 27.67
N PHE A 83 5.55 -5.19 28.45
CA PHE A 83 6.54 -4.13 28.72
C PHE A 83 7.61 -4.65 29.69
N THR A 84 8.62 -5.30 29.12
CA THR A 84 9.79 -5.86 29.81
C THR A 84 10.95 -4.86 29.86
N MET A 85 12.01 -5.19 30.61
CA MET A 85 13.25 -4.39 30.62
C MET A 85 13.87 -4.24 29.22
N GLU A 86 13.81 -5.28 28.38
CA GLU A 86 14.29 -5.21 27.00
C GLU A 86 13.46 -4.23 26.15
N VAL A 87 12.13 -4.28 26.26
CA VAL A 87 11.23 -3.35 25.56
C VAL A 87 11.42 -1.91 26.06
N SER A 88 11.58 -1.71 27.37
CA SER A 88 11.90 -0.41 27.97
C SER A 88 13.21 0.14 27.42
N ASP A 89 14.28 -0.66 27.43
CA ASP A 89 15.60 -0.27 26.90
C ASP A 89 15.52 0.13 25.42
N ARG A 90 14.75 -0.59 24.60
CA ARG A 90 14.54 -0.23 23.19
C ARG A 90 13.79 1.08 23.00
N LEU A 91 12.72 1.29 23.77
CA LEU A 91 11.95 2.55 23.72
C LEU A 91 12.82 3.74 24.15
N TYR A 92 13.64 3.59 25.19
CA TYR A 92 14.61 4.62 25.59
C TYR A 92 15.69 4.88 24.53
N GLN A 93 16.22 3.84 23.88
CA GLN A 93 17.15 4.00 22.75
C GLN A 93 16.47 4.74 21.59
N GLY A 94 15.21 4.42 21.29
CA GLY A 94 14.41 5.10 20.28
C GLY A 94 14.22 6.59 20.58
N LEU A 95 13.86 6.94 21.81
CA LEU A 95 13.73 8.34 22.23
C LEU A 95 15.07 9.08 22.23
N GLN A 96 16.17 8.43 22.62
CA GLN A 96 17.51 9.03 22.59
C GLN A 96 17.93 9.39 21.16
N VAL A 97 17.79 8.46 20.21
CA VAL A 97 18.10 8.73 18.79
C VAL A 97 17.17 9.79 18.23
N THR A 98 15.87 9.76 18.58
CA THR A 98 14.91 10.80 18.20
C THR A 98 15.36 12.17 18.70
N GLY A 99 15.81 12.28 19.95
CA GLY A 99 16.33 13.53 20.51
C GLY A 99 17.60 14.03 19.81
N GLN A 100 18.50 13.12 19.40
CA GLN A 100 19.70 13.46 18.64
C GLN A 100 19.36 13.95 17.23
N LEU A 101 18.39 13.32 16.56
CA LEU A 101 17.88 13.76 15.26
C LEU A 101 17.13 15.10 15.35
N VAL A 102 16.34 15.32 16.40
CA VAL A 102 15.72 16.63 16.67
C VAL A 102 16.78 17.70 16.90
N HIS A 103 17.84 17.38 17.64
CA HIS A 103 18.96 18.30 17.84
C HIS A 103 19.64 18.65 16.51
N GLU A 104 19.96 17.65 15.68
CA GLU A 104 20.52 17.86 14.34
C GLU A 104 19.60 18.71 13.46
N ALA A 105 18.29 18.43 13.47
CA ALA A 105 17.29 19.20 12.71
C ALA A 105 17.25 20.68 13.09
N VAL A 106 17.53 21.00 14.36
CA VAL A 106 17.48 22.36 14.91
C VAL A 106 18.83 23.07 14.80
N THR A 107 19.94 22.41 15.08
CA THR A 107 21.27 23.04 15.12
C THR A 107 22.03 22.91 13.82
N GLY A 108 21.66 21.94 12.98
CA GLY A 108 22.41 21.50 11.81
C GLY A 108 23.71 20.78 12.14
N GLU A 109 24.02 20.54 13.42
CA GLU A 109 25.17 19.74 13.80
C GLU A 109 24.85 18.26 13.52
N PRO A 110 25.62 17.59 12.64
CA PRO A 110 25.34 16.21 12.27
C PRO A 110 25.47 15.32 13.50
N SER A 111 24.45 14.52 13.74
CA SER A 111 24.47 13.46 14.73
C SER A 111 25.03 12.19 14.09
N ASP A 112 25.92 11.48 14.79
CA ASP A 112 26.52 10.21 14.31
C ASP A 112 25.59 9.03 14.56
N VAL A 113 24.29 9.24 14.38
CA VAL A 113 23.23 8.31 14.79
C VAL A 113 22.62 7.69 13.55
N ASP A 114 22.52 6.37 13.55
CA ASP A 114 21.93 5.62 12.47
C ASP A 114 20.44 5.40 12.74
N SER A 115 19.59 6.15 12.02
CA SER A 115 18.13 6.03 12.14
C SER A 115 17.59 4.67 11.67
N GLU A 116 18.29 3.98 10.76
CA GLU A 116 17.91 2.66 10.29
C GLU A 116 18.32 1.56 11.28
N GLU A 117 19.47 1.71 11.92
CA GLU A 117 19.90 0.79 12.98
C GLU A 117 18.89 0.80 14.14
N ILE A 118 18.51 1.98 14.63
CA ILE A 118 17.52 2.06 15.72
C ILE A 118 16.14 1.56 15.29
N ARG A 119 15.75 1.78 14.04
CA ARG A 119 14.49 1.24 13.47
C ARG A 119 14.48 -0.29 13.55
N TYR A 120 15.58 -0.94 13.15
CA TYR A 120 15.72 -2.39 13.23
C TYR A 120 15.69 -2.89 14.68
N LEU A 121 16.34 -2.18 15.61
CA LEU A 121 16.34 -2.55 17.03
C LEU A 121 14.95 -2.40 17.70
N LEU A 122 14.17 -1.40 17.29
CA LEU A 122 12.78 -1.23 17.72
C LEU A 122 11.87 -2.31 17.11
N GLU A 123 12.05 -2.63 15.82
CA GLU A 123 11.30 -3.68 15.14
C GLU A 123 11.54 -5.07 15.77
N ALA A 124 12.75 -5.33 16.27
CA ALA A 124 13.11 -6.60 16.88
C ALA A 124 12.32 -6.96 18.16
N VAL A 125 11.71 -5.98 18.83
CA VAL A 125 10.86 -6.22 20.03
C VAL A 125 9.37 -6.26 19.72
N LEU A 126 8.99 -5.95 18.48
CA LEU A 126 7.64 -6.23 18.00
C LEU A 126 7.51 -7.73 17.74
N PRO A 127 6.32 -8.31 17.94
CA PRO A 127 6.08 -9.68 17.54
C PRO A 127 6.37 -9.79 16.04
N PRO A 128 6.95 -10.91 15.57
CA PRO A 128 7.20 -11.09 14.15
C PRO A 128 5.90 -10.83 13.40
N THR A 129 5.98 -10.04 12.33
CA THR A 129 4.94 -9.89 11.32
C THR A 129 4.79 -11.19 10.53
N THR A 130 4.60 -12.31 11.23
CA THR A 130 3.83 -13.42 10.68
C THR A 130 2.41 -12.92 10.45
N PRO A 131 1.79 -13.18 9.29
CA PRO A 131 0.38 -12.92 9.11
C PRO A 131 -0.36 -13.62 10.25
N PHE A 132 -1.16 -12.85 11.00
CA PHE A 132 -1.93 -13.35 12.13
C PHE A 132 -2.71 -14.60 11.70
N SER A 133 -2.33 -15.75 12.25
CA SER A 133 -3.22 -16.89 12.40
C SER A 133 -4.16 -16.56 13.56
N GLU A 134 -5.47 -16.59 13.32
CA GLU A 134 -6.55 -16.36 14.29
C GLU A 134 -6.65 -17.42 15.42
N GLN A 135 -5.57 -18.14 15.73
CA GLN A 135 -5.60 -19.25 16.68
C GLN A 135 -4.67 -19.05 17.87
N GLU A 136 -4.78 -17.96 18.64
CA GLU A 136 -4.31 -17.98 20.05
C GLU A 136 -4.81 -16.84 20.96
N ALA A 137 -6.01 -16.29 20.72
CA ALA A 137 -6.67 -15.36 21.64
C ALA A 137 -7.91 -15.97 22.29
N ILE A 138 -7.76 -17.12 22.95
CA ILE A 138 -8.74 -17.63 23.91
C ILE A 138 -7.99 -18.03 25.19
N ALA A 139 -8.23 -17.28 26.27
CA ALA A 139 -7.77 -17.41 27.67
C ALA A 139 -6.84 -16.25 28.06
N THR A 140 -7.19 -15.28 28.91
CA THR A 140 -8.13 -15.26 30.05
C THR A 140 -8.49 -13.81 30.42
N SER A 141 -9.78 -13.45 30.49
CA SER A 141 -10.37 -12.48 31.47
C SER A 141 -11.89 -12.34 31.24
N PRO A 142 -12.67 -11.83 32.21
CA PRO A 142 -13.29 -12.51 33.34
C PRO A 142 -14.67 -13.12 32.99
N GLU A 143 -15.03 -14.15 33.77
CA GLU A 143 -16.31 -14.87 33.72
C GLU A 143 -17.50 -13.99 34.17
N MET A 144 -18.49 -13.81 33.28
CA MET A 144 -19.87 -13.33 33.55
C MET A 144 -20.80 -13.87 32.44
N PRO A 145 -22.11 -14.03 32.72
CA PRO A 145 -22.79 -15.31 32.80
C PRO A 145 -23.13 -15.93 31.44
N SER A 146 -22.97 -17.25 31.37
CA SER A 146 -23.50 -18.11 30.31
C SER A 146 -25.02 -17.92 30.17
N THR A 147 -25.45 -17.40 29.02
CA THR A 147 -26.85 -17.47 28.59
C THR A 147 -26.90 -17.78 27.10
N ASP A 148 -27.38 -18.99 26.80
CA ASP A 148 -28.05 -19.46 25.58
C ASP A 148 -27.45 -19.14 24.18
N ILE A 149 -26.82 -20.21 23.69
CA ILE A 149 -26.61 -20.68 22.33
C ILE A 149 -27.76 -20.30 21.35
N TYR A 150 -27.40 -19.72 20.20
CA TYR A 150 -28.24 -19.29 19.04
C TYR A 150 -29.35 -18.26 19.31
N SER A 151 -28.99 -16.97 19.27
CA SER A 151 -29.93 -15.90 18.93
C SER A 151 -29.58 -15.36 17.54
N THR A 152 -30.48 -15.58 16.59
CA THR A 152 -30.48 -15.14 15.18
C THR A 152 -30.74 -13.62 15.05
N ASP A 153 -30.25 -12.80 15.98
CA ASP A 153 -30.38 -11.35 15.87
C ASP A 153 -29.19 -10.81 15.06
N ILE A 154 -29.34 -10.81 13.74
CA ILE A 154 -28.39 -10.19 12.79
C ILE A 154 -28.41 -8.65 12.90
N TYR A 155 -29.37 -8.08 13.65
CA TYR A 155 -29.53 -6.63 13.80
C TYR A 155 -28.45 -5.95 14.67
N ILE A 156 -27.81 -4.91 14.12
CA ILE A 156 -26.83 -4.09 14.85
C ILE A 156 -27.58 -3.13 15.79
N LYS A 157 -27.42 -3.34 17.10
CA LYS A 157 -28.15 -2.57 18.12
C LYS A 157 -27.62 -1.15 18.32
N ASP A 158 -26.32 -0.94 18.11
CA ASP A 158 -25.68 0.37 18.23
C ASP A 158 -25.96 1.23 16.99
N ASP A 159 -26.56 2.41 17.18
CA ASP A 159 -27.00 3.29 16.10
C ASP A 159 -25.83 3.90 15.31
N GLU A 160 -24.71 4.18 15.97
CA GLU A 160 -23.53 4.79 15.34
C GLU A 160 -22.76 3.74 14.54
N LEU A 161 -22.50 2.57 15.14
CA LEU A 161 -21.90 1.44 14.44
C LEU A 161 -22.75 0.96 13.26
N ARG A 162 -24.09 0.96 13.40
CA ARG A 162 -25.00 0.57 12.33
C ARG A 162 -24.94 1.51 11.13
N GLU A 163 -24.84 2.82 11.35
CA GLU A 163 -24.77 3.81 10.27
C GLU A 163 -23.41 3.80 9.56
N ILE A 164 -22.32 3.62 10.32
CA ILE A 164 -20.97 3.42 9.76
C ILE A 164 -20.95 2.14 8.93
N TYR A 165 -21.46 1.04 9.47
CA TYR A 165 -21.51 -0.26 8.79
C TYR A 165 -22.38 -0.22 7.54
N ARG A 166 -23.54 0.46 7.58
CA ARG A 166 -24.41 0.66 6.41
C ARG A 166 -23.66 1.36 5.29
N THR A 167 -23.06 2.51 5.58
CA THR A 167 -22.39 3.36 4.58
C THR A 167 -21.20 2.65 3.93
N THR A 168 -20.38 2.00 4.76
CA THR A 168 -19.20 1.25 4.28
C THR A 168 -19.62 0.02 3.47
N SER A 169 -20.54 -0.80 3.97
CA SER A 169 -20.98 -2.03 3.30
C SER A 169 -21.71 -1.76 1.99
N GLU A 170 -22.59 -0.75 1.91
CA GLU A 170 -23.31 -0.41 0.67
C GLU A 170 -22.35 0.04 -0.45
N GLY A 171 -21.36 0.87 -0.12
CA GLY A 171 -20.35 1.33 -1.09
C GLY A 171 -19.47 0.18 -1.61
N ARG A 172 -19.07 -0.74 -0.72
CA ARG A 172 -18.30 -1.93 -1.10
C ARG A 172 -19.10 -2.89 -1.96
N LEU A 173 -20.34 -3.19 -1.58
CA LEU A 173 -21.22 -4.06 -2.36
C LEU A 173 -21.48 -3.50 -3.76
N GLN A 174 -21.67 -2.18 -3.90
CA GLN A 174 -21.80 -1.54 -5.20
C GLN A 174 -20.55 -1.75 -6.08
N THR A 175 -19.37 -1.61 -5.47
CA THR A 175 -18.08 -1.84 -6.15
C THR A 175 -17.91 -3.30 -6.56
N LEU A 176 -18.26 -4.24 -5.68
CA LEU A 176 -18.20 -5.68 -5.94
C LEU A 176 -19.11 -6.09 -7.10
N PHE A 177 -20.37 -5.64 -7.14
CA PHE A 177 -21.27 -5.94 -8.26
C PHE A 177 -20.78 -5.36 -9.59
N ALA A 178 -20.22 -4.14 -9.57
CA ALA A 178 -19.70 -3.50 -10.78
C ALA A 178 -18.52 -4.28 -11.37
N HIS A 179 -17.55 -4.68 -10.54
CA HIS A 179 -16.36 -5.41 -10.97
C HIS A 179 -16.65 -6.86 -11.32
N LEU A 180 -17.63 -7.51 -10.66
CA LEU A 180 -18.05 -8.85 -11.03
C LEU A 180 -18.64 -8.88 -12.47
N SER A 181 -19.41 -7.85 -12.84
CA SER A 181 -19.92 -7.72 -14.22
C SER A 181 -18.80 -7.43 -15.25
N GLN A 182 -17.69 -6.81 -14.83
CA GLN A 182 -16.52 -6.62 -15.68
C GLN A 182 -15.75 -7.94 -15.85
N LEU A 183 -15.61 -8.71 -14.77
CA LEU A 183 -14.96 -10.02 -14.79
C LEU A 183 -15.66 -11.01 -15.73
N GLU A 184 -16.99 -10.98 -15.82
CA GLU A 184 -17.74 -11.80 -16.78
C GLU A 184 -17.40 -11.50 -18.24
N LYS A 185 -17.03 -10.25 -18.55
CA LYS A 185 -16.64 -9.83 -19.91
C LYS A 185 -15.16 -10.10 -20.18
N ASN A 186 -14.33 -10.07 -19.14
CA ASN A 186 -12.90 -10.32 -19.22
C ASN A 186 -12.44 -11.23 -18.05
N PRO A 187 -12.59 -12.56 -18.16
CA PRO A 187 -12.38 -13.50 -17.05
C PRO A 187 -10.94 -13.59 -16.53
N THR A 188 -9.98 -13.07 -17.27
CA THR A 188 -8.54 -13.11 -16.95
C THR A 188 -8.01 -11.74 -16.54
N ASP A 189 -8.89 -10.78 -16.25
CA ASP A 189 -8.50 -9.45 -15.79
C ASP A 189 -8.04 -9.49 -14.32
N GLU A 190 -6.72 -9.54 -14.12
CA GLU A 190 -6.10 -9.62 -12.80
C GLU A 190 -6.38 -8.38 -11.93
N LEU A 191 -6.50 -7.19 -12.54
CA LEU A 191 -6.83 -5.97 -11.80
C LEU A 191 -8.25 -6.02 -11.26
N THR A 192 -9.19 -6.51 -12.09
CA THR A 192 -10.58 -6.72 -11.67
C THR A 192 -10.67 -7.77 -10.55
N LEU A 193 -9.90 -8.86 -10.63
CA LEU A 193 -9.83 -9.89 -9.58
C LEU A 193 -9.24 -9.35 -8.27
N GLU A 194 -8.21 -8.52 -8.33
CA GLU A 194 -7.61 -7.92 -7.13
C GLU A 194 -8.55 -6.93 -6.44
N VAL A 195 -9.26 -6.08 -7.20
CA VAL A 195 -10.28 -5.20 -6.64
C VAL A 195 -11.39 -6.01 -5.97
N LEU A 196 -11.87 -7.07 -6.62
CA LEU A 196 -12.87 -7.98 -6.04
C LEU A 196 -12.36 -8.60 -4.73
N ARG A 197 -11.11 -9.08 -4.69
CA ARG A 197 -10.49 -9.67 -3.50
C ARG A 197 -10.37 -8.67 -2.36
N ARG A 198 -9.83 -7.48 -2.63
CA ARG A 198 -9.65 -6.41 -1.63
C ARG A 198 -10.97 -5.97 -1.01
N GLU A 199 -11.98 -5.69 -1.84
CA GLU A 199 -13.28 -5.22 -1.34
C GLU A 199 -14.02 -6.31 -0.54
N THR A 200 -13.90 -7.58 -0.96
CA THR A 200 -14.47 -8.71 -0.21
C THR A 200 -13.76 -8.89 1.14
N HIS A 201 -12.42 -8.76 1.16
CA HIS A 201 -11.62 -8.83 2.39
C HIS A 201 -11.97 -7.73 3.39
N SER A 202 -12.12 -6.49 2.91
CA SER A 202 -12.52 -5.37 3.77
C SER A 202 -13.95 -5.51 4.29
N LEU A 203 -14.90 -5.97 3.46
CA LEU A 203 -16.28 -6.19 3.89
C LEU A 203 -16.38 -7.27 4.99
N LYS A 204 -15.52 -8.29 4.93
CA LYS A 204 -15.38 -9.31 5.98
C LYS A 204 -14.89 -8.68 7.30
N GLY A 205 -13.87 -7.82 7.23
CA GLY A 205 -13.35 -7.08 8.38
C GLY A 205 -14.41 -6.18 9.02
N ASP A 206 -15.12 -5.41 8.18
CA ASP A 206 -16.20 -4.53 8.62
C ASP A 206 -17.31 -5.33 9.32
N SER A 207 -17.67 -6.52 8.80
CA SER A 207 -18.69 -7.42 9.38
C SER A 207 -18.27 -7.98 10.74
N ASN A 208 -17.00 -8.38 10.88
CA ASN A 208 -16.46 -8.88 12.14
C ASN A 208 -16.40 -7.79 13.22
N ALA A 209 -16.04 -6.56 12.83
CA ALA A 209 -15.96 -5.42 13.76
C ALA A 209 -17.30 -5.10 14.44
N VAL A 210 -18.43 -5.40 13.77
CA VAL A 210 -19.79 -5.21 14.31
C VAL A 210 -20.45 -6.50 14.81
N GLY A 211 -19.71 -7.61 14.86
CA GLY A 211 -20.19 -8.89 15.39
C GLY A 211 -21.07 -9.71 14.45
N LEU A 212 -21.08 -9.42 13.14
CA LEU A 212 -21.86 -10.14 12.13
C LEU A 212 -21.10 -11.33 11.55
N GLY A 213 -20.82 -12.32 12.39
CA GLY A 213 -20.04 -13.51 12.00
C GLY A 213 -20.61 -14.24 10.77
N VAL A 214 -21.94 -14.37 10.68
CA VAL A 214 -22.62 -15.00 9.54
C VAL A 214 -22.33 -14.28 8.21
N VAL A 215 -22.30 -12.94 8.21
CA VAL A 215 -21.99 -12.14 7.02
C VAL A 215 -20.52 -12.29 6.66
N ALA A 216 -19.64 -12.32 7.67
CA ALA A 216 -18.21 -12.53 7.49
C ALA A 216 -17.89 -13.90 6.87
N GLU A 217 -18.56 -14.97 7.31
CA GLU A 217 -18.38 -16.33 6.79
C GLU A 217 -18.83 -16.48 5.32
N LEU A 218 -19.96 -15.88 4.96
CA LEU A 218 -20.41 -15.86 3.56
C LEU A 218 -19.48 -15.02 2.68
N THR A 219 -19.00 -13.89 3.20
CA THR A 219 -18.03 -13.03 2.51
C THR A 219 -16.70 -13.75 2.30
N GLN A 220 -16.22 -14.50 3.30
CA GLN A 220 -15.05 -15.37 3.19
C GLN A 220 -15.22 -16.43 2.09
N SER A 221 -16.38 -17.06 2.01
CA SER A 221 -16.68 -18.06 0.97
C SER A 221 -16.61 -17.46 -0.45
N VAL A 222 -17.07 -16.22 -0.62
CA VAL A 222 -16.93 -15.46 -1.88
C VAL A 222 -15.46 -15.12 -2.16
N GLU A 223 -14.71 -14.68 -1.15
CA GLU A 223 -13.27 -14.36 -1.26
C GLU A 223 -12.47 -15.58 -1.74
N ASP A 224 -12.78 -16.78 -1.23
CA ASP A 224 -12.09 -18.01 -1.61
C ASP A 224 -12.39 -18.45 -3.05
N ILE A 225 -13.60 -18.22 -3.55
CA ILE A 225 -13.92 -18.44 -4.97
C ILE A 225 -13.07 -17.50 -5.84
N ILE A 226 -12.98 -16.22 -5.48
CA ILE A 226 -12.17 -15.22 -6.21
C ILE A 226 -10.69 -15.61 -6.22
N LYS A 227 -10.13 -16.01 -5.06
CA LYS A 227 -8.75 -16.50 -4.95
C LYS A 227 -8.49 -17.72 -5.83
N ASN A 228 -9.43 -18.66 -5.87
CA ASN A 228 -9.30 -19.85 -6.71
C ASN A 228 -9.35 -19.53 -8.21
N ILE A 229 -10.11 -18.51 -8.61
CA ILE A 229 -10.11 -17.99 -9.99
C ILE A 229 -8.77 -17.34 -10.31
N GLN A 230 -8.27 -16.46 -9.44
CA GLN A 230 -6.98 -15.78 -9.59
C GLN A 230 -5.80 -16.78 -9.66
N GLY A 231 -5.80 -17.79 -8.80
CA GLY A 231 -4.82 -18.88 -8.81
C GLY A 231 -5.02 -19.91 -9.94
N GLN A 232 -5.89 -19.63 -10.92
CA GLN A 232 -6.22 -20.48 -12.08
C GLN A 232 -6.66 -21.91 -11.72
N SER A 233 -7.03 -22.13 -10.45
CA SER A 233 -7.45 -23.42 -9.91
C SER A 233 -8.95 -23.67 -10.15
N LEU A 234 -9.71 -22.61 -10.43
CA LEU A 234 -11.14 -22.63 -10.74
C LEU A 234 -11.44 -21.74 -11.95
N PRO A 235 -11.79 -22.29 -13.12
CA PRO A 235 -12.17 -21.46 -14.25
C PRO A 235 -13.50 -20.74 -13.99
N LEU A 236 -13.60 -19.47 -14.41
CA LEU A 236 -14.85 -18.70 -14.36
C LEU A 236 -15.87 -19.24 -15.39
N THR A 237 -16.60 -20.28 -14.98
CA THR A 237 -17.74 -20.82 -15.75
C THR A 237 -19.03 -20.08 -15.39
N ASP A 238 -20.08 -20.21 -16.22
CA ASP A 238 -21.41 -19.65 -15.91
C ASP A 238 -21.93 -20.06 -14.53
N LYS A 239 -21.63 -21.30 -14.10
CA LYS A 239 -21.98 -21.80 -12.77
C LYS A 239 -21.24 -21.05 -11.66
N VAL A 240 -19.94 -20.78 -11.85
CA VAL A 240 -19.12 -20.02 -10.89
C VAL A 240 -19.55 -18.57 -10.83
N SER A 241 -19.79 -17.92 -11.98
CA SER A 241 -20.25 -16.54 -12.03
C SER A 241 -21.63 -16.38 -11.37
N THR A 242 -22.58 -17.26 -11.70
CA THR A 242 -23.91 -17.27 -11.06
C THR A 242 -23.79 -17.47 -9.55
N GLY A 243 -22.88 -18.35 -9.11
CA GLY A 243 -22.58 -18.57 -7.69
C GLY A 243 -22.08 -17.32 -6.97
N LEU A 244 -21.13 -16.59 -7.56
CA LEU A 244 -20.61 -15.32 -7.04
C LEU A 244 -21.69 -14.23 -6.97
N GLN A 245 -22.48 -14.07 -8.03
CA GLN A 245 -23.56 -13.07 -8.08
C GLN A 245 -24.61 -13.32 -7.00
N GLN A 246 -25.00 -14.58 -6.83
CA GLN A 246 -25.97 -14.97 -5.81
C GLN A 246 -25.39 -14.83 -4.41
N GLY A 247 -24.12 -15.21 -4.19
CA GLY A 247 -23.41 -14.98 -2.91
C GLY A 247 -23.40 -13.51 -2.49
N LEU A 248 -23.02 -12.61 -3.40
CA LEU A 248 -23.06 -11.16 -3.15
C LEU A 248 -24.48 -10.64 -2.92
N THR A 249 -25.48 -11.19 -3.61
CA THR A 249 -26.89 -10.83 -3.39
C THR A 249 -27.34 -11.23 -1.99
N THR A 250 -26.97 -12.42 -1.54
CA THR A 250 -27.25 -12.91 -0.20
C THR A 250 -26.58 -12.06 0.87
N ILE A 251 -25.30 -11.75 0.70
CA ILE A 251 -24.56 -10.85 1.60
C ILE A 251 -25.26 -9.48 1.69
N SER A 252 -25.66 -8.91 0.55
CA SER A 252 -26.41 -7.66 0.51
C SER A 252 -27.73 -7.72 1.28
N GLN A 253 -28.49 -8.82 1.16
CA GLN A 253 -29.72 -9.03 1.90
C GLN A 253 -29.50 -9.12 3.41
N LEU A 254 -28.43 -9.81 3.85
CA LEU A 254 -28.07 -9.94 5.26
C LEU A 254 -27.54 -8.61 5.84
N VAL A 255 -26.78 -7.84 5.06
CA VAL A 255 -26.38 -6.46 5.44
C VAL A 255 -27.63 -5.59 5.63
N GLN A 256 -28.63 -5.69 4.75
CA GLN A 256 -29.87 -4.94 4.89
C GLN A 256 -30.71 -5.41 6.09
N GLU A 257 -30.73 -6.72 6.39
CA GLU A 257 -31.33 -7.24 7.62
C GLU A 257 -30.62 -6.68 8.87
N ALA A 258 -29.29 -6.63 8.86
CA ALA A 258 -28.49 -6.10 9.96
C ALA A 258 -28.73 -4.62 10.24
N VAL A 259 -29.01 -3.85 9.18
CA VAL A 259 -29.25 -2.40 9.26
C VAL A 259 -30.71 -2.05 9.53
N SER A 260 -31.66 -2.78 8.94
CA SER A 260 -33.09 -2.45 9.02
C SER A 260 -33.84 -3.21 10.11
N GLY A 261 -33.26 -4.31 10.60
CA GLY A 261 -33.91 -5.26 11.51
C GLY A 261 -35.08 -6.03 10.87
N GLN A 262 -35.28 -5.90 9.55
CA GLN A 262 -36.27 -6.67 8.81
C GLN A 262 -35.67 -8.00 8.36
N PRO A 263 -36.29 -9.15 8.68
CA PRO A 263 -35.79 -10.45 8.24
C PRO A 263 -35.72 -10.53 6.72
N SER A 264 -34.57 -10.90 6.18
CA SER A 264 -34.36 -11.09 4.74
C SER A 264 -35.03 -12.36 4.21
N GLY A 265 -35.31 -13.33 5.08
CA GLY A 265 -35.86 -14.64 4.71
C GLY A 265 -34.84 -15.54 3.99
N VAL A 266 -33.56 -15.18 4.03
CA VAL A 266 -32.46 -15.95 3.46
C VAL A 266 -32.23 -17.22 4.27
N ASP A 267 -32.06 -18.33 3.56
CA ASP A 267 -31.56 -19.58 4.13
C ASP A 267 -30.03 -19.60 4.03
N ILE A 268 -29.36 -19.21 5.11
CA ILE A 268 -27.90 -19.07 5.21
C ILE A 268 -27.21 -20.42 4.99
N ASP A 269 -27.78 -21.49 5.52
CA ASP A 269 -27.21 -22.84 5.42
C ASP A 269 -27.24 -23.33 3.97
N ALA A 270 -28.39 -23.14 3.29
CA ALA A 270 -28.53 -23.49 1.88
C ALA A 270 -27.58 -22.68 0.98
N GLU A 271 -27.35 -21.40 1.29
CA GLU A 271 -26.43 -20.55 0.53
C GLU A 271 -24.97 -20.99 0.71
N THR A 272 -24.59 -21.28 1.96
CA THR A 272 -23.24 -21.72 2.31
C THR A 272 -22.91 -23.05 1.62
N GLU A 273 -23.84 -24.01 1.66
CA GLU A 273 -23.71 -25.28 0.93
C GLU A 273 -23.57 -25.05 -0.58
N ARG A 274 -24.30 -24.08 -1.14
CA ARG A 274 -24.21 -23.77 -2.57
C ARG A 274 -22.84 -23.21 -2.96
N LEU A 275 -22.28 -22.26 -2.18
CA LEU A 275 -20.96 -21.69 -2.43
C LEU A 275 -19.85 -22.76 -2.35
N ILE A 276 -19.96 -23.69 -1.39
CA ILE A 276 -19.08 -24.87 -1.28
C ILE A 276 -19.21 -25.82 -2.50
N THR A 277 -20.43 -25.96 -3.03
CA THR A 277 -20.68 -26.82 -4.21
C THR A 277 -20.14 -26.19 -5.51
N VAL A 278 -19.88 -24.89 -5.52
CA VAL A 278 -19.24 -24.18 -6.63
C VAL A 278 -17.72 -24.35 -6.63
N THR A 279 -17.10 -24.55 -5.46
CA THR A 279 -15.64 -24.72 -5.28
C THR A 279 -15.15 -26.18 -5.34
N THR A 280 -16.04 -27.17 -5.42
CA THR A 280 -15.65 -28.59 -5.37
C THR A 280 -15.22 -29.17 -6.74
N PRO A 281 -14.07 -29.88 -6.83
CA PRO A 281 -13.54 -30.47 -8.07
C PRO A 281 -14.46 -31.50 -8.77
N ALA A 282 -15.48 -32.00 -8.07
CA ALA A 282 -16.43 -32.99 -8.60
C ALA A 282 -17.38 -32.42 -9.67
N ALA A 283 -17.54 -31.09 -9.76
CA ALA A 283 -18.37 -30.45 -10.79
C ALA A 283 -17.68 -30.31 -12.16
N ILE A 284 -16.40 -30.68 -12.27
CA ILE A 284 -15.56 -30.49 -13.47
C ILE A 284 -15.40 -31.79 -14.29
N ALA A 285 -16.31 -32.77 -14.14
CA ALA A 285 -16.22 -34.07 -14.81
C ALA A 285 -16.50 -34.02 -16.34
N SER A 286 -15.48 -33.57 -17.09
CA SER A 286 -14.96 -34.08 -18.38
C SER A 286 -15.81 -33.99 -19.69
N PRO A 287 -15.19 -33.93 -20.90
CA PRO A 287 -14.02 -34.76 -21.26
C PRO A 287 -12.81 -34.07 -21.91
N THR A 288 -11.66 -34.69 -21.60
CA THR A 288 -10.41 -34.80 -22.39
C THR A 288 -9.46 -33.61 -22.40
N VAL A 289 -8.45 -33.63 -21.50
CA VAL A 289 -7.05 -33.91 -21.89
C VAL A 289 -6.38 -34.68 -20.73
N SER A 290 -5.53 -35.65 -21.10
CA SER A 290 -4.76 -36.56 -20.25
C SER A 290 -3.73 -35.86 -19.33
N PRO A 291 -3.23 -36.53 -18.28
CA PRO A 291 -2.48 -35.87 -17.21
C PRO A 291 -1.07 -35.52 -17.67
N VAL A 292 -0.67 -34.27 -17.52
CA VAL A 292 0.75 -33.91 -17.50
C VAL A 292 1.20 -33.94 -16.05
N VAL A 293 1.95 -34.99 -15.73
CA VAL A 293 2.84 -35.02 -14.58
C VAL A 293 3.93 -33.98 -14.86
N GLU A 294 3.93 -32.85 -14.14
CA GLU A 294 5.04 -31.90 -14.14
C GLU A 294 5.68 -31.93 -12.75
N LYS A 295 6.53 -32.93 -12.49
CA LYS A 295 7.99 -32.78 -12.46
C LYS A 295 8.42 -31.49 -11.77
N VAL A 296 8.98 -31.65 -10.57
CA VAL A 296 9.93 -30.69 -9.97
C VAL A 296 11.05 -30.47 -11.00
N THR A 297 10.98 -29.36 -11.73
CA THR A 297 12.02 -28.88 -12.63
C THR A 297 13.09 -28.17 -11.78
N PRO A 298 14.39 -28.35 -12.08
CA PRO A 298 15.47 -27.58 -11.44
C PRO A 298 15.33 -26.09 -11.80
N PRO A 299 16.03 -25.17 -11.11
CA PRO A 299 15.83 -23.74 -11.29
C PRO A 299 16.00 -23.36 -12.76
N VAL A 300 14.98 -22.68 -13.30
CA VAL A 300 14.99 -22.11 -14.64
C VAL A 300 15.98 -20.93 -14.61
N VAL A 301 16.95 -20.93 -15.52
CA VAL A 301 17.92 -19.85 -15.67
C VAL A 301 17.15 -18.55 -15.96
N GLY A 302 17.15 -17.61 -15.01
CA GLY A 302 16.46 -16.32 -15.12
C GLY A 302 15.53 -15.98 -13.95
N ALA A 303 15.02 -16.99 -13.22
CA ALA A 303 14.16 -16.73 -12.06
C ALA A 303 14.96 -16.52 -10.77
N ILE A 304 14.45 -15.67 -9.87
CA ILE A 304 14.98 -15.51 -8.50
C ILE A 304 14.92 -16.87 -7.80
N ALA A 305 16.08 -17.43 -7.41
CA ALA A 305 16.14 -18.81 -6.94
C ALA A 305 15.35 -19.03 -5.63
N ASP A 306 15.45 -18.08 -4.70
CA ASP A 306 14.75 -18.12 -3.42
C ASP A 306 13.26 -17.77 -3.61
N ALA A 307 12.38 -18.66 -3.14
CA ALA A 307 10.94 -18.54 -3.37
C ALA A 307 10.29 -17.42 -2.53
N GLU A 308 10.80 -17.16 -1.33
CA GLU A 308 10.30 -16.11 -0.45
C GLU A 308 10.74 -14.74 -0.96
N LEU A 309 12.04 -14.60 -1.31
CA LEU A 309 12.56 -13.41 -1.94
C LEU A 309 11.85 -13.10 -3.27
N ARG A 310 11.51 -14.13 -4.05
CA ARG A 310 10.79 -13.97 -5.32
C ARG A 310 9.39 -13.41 -5.12
N GLU A 311 8.67 -13.87 -4.11
CA GLU A 311 7.31 -13.41 -3.83
C GLU A 311 7.29 -11.99 -3.26
N ILE A 312 8.26 -11.67 -2.40
CA ILE A 312 8.49 -10.30 -1.91
C ILE A 312 8.82 -9.37 -3.09
N TYR A 313 9.75 -9.79 -3.95
CA TYR A 313 10.16 -9.00 -5.12
C TYR A 313 8.99 -8.81 -6.11
N ARG A 314 8.15 -9.84 -6.31
CA ARG A 314 6.93 -9.75 -7.13
C ARG A 314 5.99 -8.66 -6.61
N THR A 315 5.61 -8.77 -5.34
CA THR A 315 4.65 -7.85 -4.70
C THR A 315 5.17 -6.41 -4.69
N THR A 316 6.41 -6.22 -4.24
CA THR A 316 7.04 -4.88 -4.17
C THR A 316 7.22 -4.26 -5.55
N SER A 317 7.63 -5.03 -6.57
CA SER A 317 7.79 -4.52 -7.93
C SER A 317 6.44 -4.15 -8.57
N GLU A 318 5.38 -4.94 -8.35
CA GLU A 318 4.02 -4.65 -8.83
C GLU A 318 3.47 -3.34 -8.25
N GLU A 319 3.59 -3.15 -6.93
CA GLU A 319 3.15 -1.92 -6.26
C GLU A 319 3.92 -0.69 -6.76
N ARG A 320 5.24 -0.80 -6.91
CA ARG A 320 6.08 0.30 -7.41
C ARG A 320 5.80 0.65 -8.86
N LEU A 321 5.59 -0.34 -9.72
CA LEU A 321 5.25 -0.09 -11.12
C LEU A 321 3.92 0.66 -11.25
N GLN A 322 2.91 0.28 -10.46
CA GLN A 322 1.64 1.01 -10.40
C GLN A 322 1.83 2.47 -9.96
N GLN A 323 2.64 2.70 -8.93
CA GLN A 323 2.90 4.05 -8.44
C GLN A 323 3.72 4.88 -9.43
N LEU A 324 4.69 4.27 -10.13
CA LEU A 324 5.46 4.90 -11.20
C LEU A 324 4.55 5.32 -12.36
N GLU A 325 3.69 4.43 -12.85
CA GLU A 325 2.75 4.73 -13.93
C GLU A 325 1.75 5.83 -13.54
N ALA A 326 1.18 5.76 -12.33
CA ALA A 326 0.24 6.77 -11.84
C ALA A 326 0.91 8.15 -11.70
N SER A 327 2.14 8.19 -11.18
CA SER A 327 2.90 9.43 -11.02
C SER A 327 3.31 10.00 -12.40
N LEU A 328 3.70 9.14 -13.34
CA LEU A 328 4.07 9.54 -14.69
C LEU A 328 2.86 10.13 -15.45
N LEU A 329 1.70 9.48 -15.37
CA LEU A 329 0.45 9.95 -15.97
C LEU A 329 -0.04 11.28 -15.38
N TYR A 330 0.17 11.50 -14.07
CA TYR A 330 -0.13 12.78 -13.45
C TYR A 330 0.82 13.88 -13.95
N LEU A 331 2.12 13.57 -14.01
CA LEU A 331 3.15 14.51 -14.44
C LEU A 331 2.97 14.93 -15.91
N GLU A 332 2.42 14.09 -16.79
CA GLU A 332 2.04 14.49 -18.15
C GLU A 332 1.02 15.62 -18.21
N LYS A 333 0.10 15.67 -17.23
CA LYS A 333 -0.90 16.75 -17.12
C LYS A 333 -0.36 17.95 -16.34
N HIS A 334 0.62 17.71 -15.48
CA HIS A 334 1.18 18.68 -14.55
C HIS A 334 2.73 18.64 -14.59
N PRO A 335 3.37 19.01 -15.71
CA PRO A 335 4.81 18.74 -15.96
C PRO A 335 5.78 19.50 -15.06
N TYR A 336 5.30 20.44 -14.26
CA TYR A 336 6.08 21.23 -13.30
C TYR A 336 5.76 20.89 -11.84
N ASP A 337 5.03 19.79 -11.59
CA ASP A 337 4.70 19.34 -10.23
C ASP A 337 5.92 18.64 -9.58
N GLU A 338 6.69 19.41 -8.82
CA GLU A 338 7.93 18.93 -8.19
C GLU A 338 7.69 17.81 -7.17
N ALA A 339 6.54 17.79 -6.49
CA ALA A 339 6.20 16.76 -5.51
C ALA A 339 5.93 15.40 -6.17
N THR A 340 5.24 15.41 -7.31
CA THR A 340 5.00 14.21 -8.12
C THR A 340 6.30 13.72 -8.75
N LEU A 341 7.13 14.62 -9.27
CA LEU A 341 8.46 14.27 -9.79
C LEU A 341 9.35 13.63 -8.71
N ALA A 342 9.36 14.20 -7.49
CA ALA A 342 10.11 13.63 -6.37
C ALA A 342 9.58 12.23 -5.98
N THR A 343 8.26 12.02 -6.01
CA THR A 343 7.65 10.71 -5.78
C THR A 343 8.08 9.70 -6.83
N LEU A 344 8.00 10.07 -8.12
CA LEU A 344 8.42 9.23 -9.24
C LEU A 344 9.90 8.83 -9.13
N MET A 345 10.77 9.75 -8.71
CA MET A 345 12.19 9.47 -8.46
C MET A 345 12.43 8.50 -7.30
N ARG A 346 11.72 8.66 -6.17
CA ARG A 346 11.83 7.75 -5.02
C ARG A 346 11.40 6.33 -5.38
N GLU A 347 10.31 6.17 -6.14
CA GLU A 347 9.86 4.85 -6.57
C GLU A 347 10.84 4.19 -7.53
N ALA A 348 11.40 4.95 -8.48
CA ALA A 348 12.43 4.44 -9.39
C ALA A 348 13.69 4.00 -8.62
N HIS A 349 14.11 4.79 -7.62
CA HIS A 349 15.24 4.47 -6.74
C HIS A 349 15.02 3.22 -5.92
N SER A 350 13.82 3.07 -5.37
CA SER A 350 13.48 1.92 -4.55
C SER A 350 13.37 0.65 -5.40
N LEU A 351 12.79 0.74 -6.60
CA LEU A 351 12.75 -0.36 -7.56
C LEU A 351 14.15 -0.82 -8.00
N LYS A 352 15.09 0.12 -8.16
CA LYS A 352 16.51 -0.19 -8.39
C LYS A 352 17.11 -0.94 -7.20
N GLY A 353 16.85 -0.49 -5.97
CA GLY A 353 17.33 -1.12 -4.73
C GLY A 353 16.79 -2.54 -4.54
N ASP A 354 15.48 -2.72 -4.76
CA ASP A 354 14.80 -4.02 -4.66
C ASP A 354 15.35 -4.99 -5.71
N SER A 355 15.58 -4.51 -6.93
CA SER A 355 16.11 -5.32 -8.04
C SER A 355 17.56 -5.74 -7.81
N ARG A 356 18.40 -4.84 -7.28
CA ARG A 356 19.76 -5.18 -6.87
C ARG A 356 19.77 -6.26 -5.79
N SER A 357 18.92 -6.10 -4.78
CA SER A 357 18.83 -7.03 -3.64
C SER A 357 18.34 -8.42 -4.08
N ALA A 358 17.45 -8.45 -5.06
CA ALA A 358 16.95 -9.67 -5.68
C ALA A 358 17.89 -10.26 -6.76
N GLY A 359 18.96 -9.55 -7.16
CA GLY A 359 19.90 -9.97 -8.21
C GLY A 359 19.33 -9.88 -9.63
N VAL A 360 18.37 -8.99 -9.88
CA VAL A 360 17.73 -8.77 -11.18
C VAL A 360 18.40 -7.60 -11.91
N ASP A 361 19.62 -7.84 -12.42
CA ASP A 361 20.50 -6.82 -13.00
C ASP A 361 19.86 -6.04 -14.16
N SER A 362 19.01 -6.70 -14.95
CA SER A 362 18.34 -6.10 -16.10
C SER A 362 17.32 -5.03 -15.70
N VAL A 363 16.55 -5.28 -14.63
CA VAL A 363 15.63 -4.30 -14.05
C VAL A 363 16.40 -3.20 -13.35
N GLU A 364 17.46 -3.53 -12.59
CA GLU A 364 18.34 -2.53 -11.95
C GLU A 364 18.87 -1.53 -12.98
N ALA A 365 19.37 -2.02 -14.12
CA ALA A 365 19.92 -1.17 -15.17
C ALA A 365 18.88 -0.22 -15.79
N LEU A 366 17.66 -0.69 -16.05
CA LEU A 366 16.58 0.14 -16.59
C LEU A 366 16.06 1.15 -15.55
N ALA A 367 15.85 0.73 -14.30
CA ALA A 367 15.42 1.63 -13.22
C ALA A 367 16.45 2.75 -12.99
N HIS A 368 17.74 2.43 -13.05
CA HIS A 368 18.80 3.44 -13.00
C HIS A 368 18.75 4.40 -14.20
N ALA A 369 18.51 3.90 -15.41
CA ALA A 369 18.37 4.77 -16.58
C ALA A 369 17.13 5.68 -16.48
N LEU A 370 16.02 5.21 -15.88
CA LEU A 370 14.87 6.05 -15.55
C LEU A 370 15.26 7.17 -14.56
N GLU A 371 15.96 6.83 -13.48
CA GLU A 371 16.47 7.83 -12.50
C GLU A 371 17.35 8.89 -13.17
N ASP A 372 18.24 8.51 -14.09
CA ASP A 372 19.11 9.45 -14.82
C ASP A 372 18.28 10.46 -15.63
N VAL A 373 17.25 9.98 -16.33
CA VAL A 373 16.34 10.85 -17.11
C VAL A 373 15.57 11.78 -16.17
N LEU A 374 15.01 11.25 -15.07
CA LEU A 374 14.24 12.03 -14.11
C LEU A 374 15.09 13.06 -13.37
N THR A 375 16.35 12.74 -13.07
CA THR A 375 17.30 13.69 -12.47
C THR A 375 17.54 14.88 -13.40
N LYS A 376 17.60 14.65 -14.71
CA LYS A 376 17.76 15.72 -15.71
C LYS A 376 16.51 16.58 -15.86
N VAL A 377 15.33 15.99 -15.70
CA VAL A 377 14.08 16.75 -15.59
C VAL A 377 14.09 17.60 -14.31
N GLN A 378 14.47 17.02 -13.17
CA GLN A 378 14.50 17.70 -11.87
C GLN A 378 15.48 18.88 -11.85
N SER A 379 16.66 18.72 -12.45
CA SER A 379 17.65 19.81 -12.55
C SER A 379 17.29 20.86 -13.61
N GLN A 380 16.17 20.68 -14.31
CA GLN A 380 15.72 21.50 -15.44
C GLN A 380 16.72 21.52 -16.61
N ASP A 381 17.56 20.49 -16.74
CA ASP A 381 18.47 20.30 -17.87
C ASP A 381 17.68 19.91 -19.14
N ILE A 382 16.56 19.19 -18.98
CA ILE A 382 15.60 18.82 -20.03
C ILE A 382 14.17 19.06 -19.55
N GLU A 383 13.25 19.35 -20.47
CA GLU A 383 11.82 19.51 -20.14
C GLU A 383 11.09 18.15 -20.12
N PHE A 384 10.14 17.99 -19.19
CA PHE A 384 9.22 16.86 -19.18
C PHE A 384 8.17 17.00 -20.30
N GLY A 385 8.55 16.58 -21.52
CA GLY A 385 7.69 16.58 -22.70
C GLY A 385 7.39 15.18 -23.22
N SER A 386 6.61 15.08 -24.31
CA SER A 386 6.16 13.80 -24.88
C SER A 386 7.29 12.82 -25.20
N THR A 387 8.42 13.31 -25.71
CA THR A 387 9.58 12.44 -26.01
C THR A 387 10.16 11.83 -24.73
N VAL A 388 10.17 12.57 -23.61
CA VAL A 388 10.66 12.04 -22.33
C VAL A 388 9.63 11.07 -21.75
N SER A 389 8.34 11.43 -21.73
CA SER A 389 7.29 10.55 -21.20
C SER A 389 7.18 9.24 -21.99
N ASP A 390 7.19 9.27 -23.33
CA ASP A 390 7.18 8.08 -24.18
C ASP A 390 8.33 7.12 -23.86
N ARG A 391 9.53 7.66 -23.58
CA ARG A 391 10.71 6.86 -23.25
C ARG A 391 10.61 6.26 -21.85
N LEU A 392 10.08 7.01 -20.89
CA LEU A 392 9.84 6.52 -19.53
C LEU A 392 8.79 5.38 -19.54
N TYR A 393 7.69 5.52 -20.27
CA TYR A 393 6.69 4.44 -20.42
C TYR A 393 7.29 3.20 -21.09
N GLN A 394 8.07 3.35 -22.16
CA GLN A 394 8.76 2.22 -22.78
C GLN A 394 9.73 1.51 -21.81
N GLY A 395 10.36 2.27 -20.92
CA GLY A 395 11.17 1.72 -19.84
C GLY A 395 10.35 0.96 -18.81
N LEU A 396 9.22 1.52 -18.35
CA LEU A 396 8.33 0.87 -17.38
C LEU A 396 7.70 -0.41 -17.94
N ASP A 397 7.22 -0.40 -19.19
CA ASP A 397 6.69 -1.59 -19.87
C ASP A 397 7.74 -2.71 -19.93
N ALA A 398 8.97 -2.36 -20.29
CA ALA A 398 10.07 -3.32 -20.33
C ALA A 398 10.43 -3.86 -18.94
N ILE A 399 10.43 -3.00 -17.92
CA ILE A 399 10.65 -3.44 -16.54
C ILE A 399 9.55 -4.41 -16.10
N GLY A 400 8.28 -4.13 -16.38
CA GLY A 400 7.17 -5.04 -16.07
C GLY A 400 7.38 -6.44 -16.65
N LEU A 401 7.84 -6.52 -17.91
CA LEU A 401 8.17 -7.80 -18.55
C LEU A 401 9.38 -8.50 -17.91
N LEU A 402 10.42 -7.76 -17.51
CA LEU A 402 11.59 -8.35 -16.84
C LEU A 402 11.29 -8.81 -15.41
N VAL A 403 10.41 -8.11 -14.69
CA VAL A 403 9.91 -8.53 -13.39
C VAL A 403 9.16 -9.86 -13.54
N GLN A 404 8.32 -9.99 -14.55
CA GLN A 404 7.65 -11.26 -14.87
C GLN A 404 8.66 -12.36 -15.23
N GLU A 405 9.72 -12.07 -15.98
CA GLU A 405 10.81 -13.02 -16.23
C GLU A 405 11.51 -13.45 -14.93
N ALA A 406 11.81 -12.51 -14.02
CA ALA A 406 12.46 -12.78 -12.75
C ALA A 406 11.59 -13.63 -11.80
N VAL A 407 10.27 -13.49 -11.89
CA VAL A 407 9.31 -14.21 -11.05
C VAL A 407 8.94 -15.58 -11.63
N THR A 408 8.74 -15.67 -12.94
CA THR A 408 8.24 -16.89 -13.60
C THR A 408 9.34 -17.73 -14.21
N GLY A 409 10.51 -17.14 -14.49
CA GLY A 409 11.56 -17.74 -15.30
C GLY A 409 11.25 -17.78 -16.80
N ALA A 410 10.12 -17.22 -17.24
CA ALA A 410 9.77 -17.15 -18.66
C ALA A 410 10.53 -15.97 -19.31
N PRO A 411 11.38 -16.23 -20.31
CA PRO A 411 12.19 -15.18 -20.93
C PRO A 411 11.32 -14.12 -21.65
N ALA A 412 11.51 -12.86 -21.31
CA ALA A 412 10.79 -11.72 -21.87
C ALA A 412 11.25 -11.34 -23.29
N HIS A 413 12.43 -11.81 -23.73
CA HIS A 413 12.98 -11.59 -25.07
C HIS A 413 13.01 -10.12 -25.53
N ILE A 414 13.35 -9.21 -24.62
CA ILE A 414 13.38 -7.77 -24.86
C ILE A 414 14.78 -7.23 -25.15
N PRO A 415 14.93 -6.25 -26.06
CA PRO A 415 16.22 -5.69 -26.44
C PRO A 415 16.72 -4.64 -25.42
N ILE A 416 17.16 -5.09 -24.24
CA ILE A 416 17.55 -4.23 -23.10
C ILE A 416 18.57 -3.15 -23.51
N GLU A 417 19.61 -3.50 -24.27
CA GLU A 417 20.64 -2.55 -24.72
C GLU A 417 20.07 -1.42 -25.59
N GLN A 418 19.07 -1.72 -26.43
CA GLN A 418 18.42 -0.71 -27.26
C GLN A 418 17.54 0.21 -26.39
N LEU A 419 16.83 -0.36 -25.42
CA LEU A 419 15.99 0.42 -24.49
C LEU A 419 16.84 1.36 -23.62
N LEU A 420 17.98 0.88 -23.10
CA LEU A 420 18.94 1.71 -22.38
C LEU A 420 19.52 2.81 -23.26
N HIS A 421 19.80 2.52 -24.53
CA HIS A 421 20.23 3.53 -25.49
C HIS A 421 19.15 4.59 -25.72
N ASP A 422 17.91 4.18 -25.93
CA ASP A 422 16.78 5.06 -26.22
C ASP A 422 16.43 5.96 -25.01
N LEU A 423 16.48 5.43 -23.78
CA LEU A 423 16.33 6.19 -22.53
C LEU A 423 17.44 7.25 -22.38
N ARG A 424 18.70 6.86 -22.59
CA ARG A 424 19.83 7.81 -22.52
C ARG A 424 19.77 8.86 -23.62
N ALA A 425 19.25 8.51 -24.80
CA ALA A 425 19.07 9.46 -25.89
C ALA A 425 18.02 10.54 -25.57
N ALA A 426 17.06 10.27 -24.67
CA ALA A 426 16.09 11.26 -24.19
C ALA A 426 16.77 12.45 -23.49
N ILE A 427 17.94 12.24 -22.88
CA ILE A 427 18.74 13.27 -22.21
C ILE A 427 19.51 14.13 -23.22
N ALA A 428 19.78 13.60 -24.42
CA ALA A 428 20.63 14.26 -25.43
C ALA A 428 19.86 15.10 -26.46
N ALA A 429 18.53 14.99 -26.51
CA ALA A 429 17.71 15.70 -27.49
C ALA A 429 17.54 17.18 -27.09
N PRO A 430 18.00 18.16 -27.90
CA PRO A 430 17.65 19.55 -27.69
C PRO A 430 16.14 19.72 -27.94
N THR A 431 15.43 20.34 -27.00
CA THR A 431 14.02 20.72 -27.13
C THR A 431 13.83 21.54 -28.43
N PRO A 432 12.93 21.16 -29.34
CA PRO A 432 12.47 22.11 -30.35
C PRO A 432 11.67 23.17 -29.61
N THR A 433 12.23 24.37 -29.48
CA THR A 433 11.53 25.55 -28.98
C THR A 433 10.31 25.84 -29.85
N GLU A 434 9.16 25.31 -29.48
CA GLU A 434 7.87 25.70 -30.03
C GLU A 434 7.42 27.01 -29.37
N ASN A 435 8.22 28.06 -29.58
CA ASN A 435 7.84 29.43 -29.25
C ASN A 435 8.48 30.43 -30.23
N ALA A 436 8.33 30.14 -31.51
CA ALA A 436 8.67 31.05 -32.61
C ALA A 436 7.43 31.41 -33.45
N LEU A 437 6.26 31.60 -32.84
CA LEU A 437 5.07 32.14 -33.52
C LEU A 437 4.19 32.99 -32.58
N LEU A 438 4.78 33.91 -31.83
CA LEU A 438 4.08 35.16 -31.48
C LEU A 438 4.64 36.27 -32.36
N LEU A 439 4.03 36.38 -33.54
CA LEU A 439 4.09 37.53 -34.42
C LEU A 439 3.83 38.80 -33.59
N ASN A 440 4.86 39.63 -33.43
CA ASN A 440 4.75 41.03 -33.00
C ASN A 440 3.69 41.75 -33.85
N PRO A 441 2.55 42.21 -33.31
CA PRO A 441 1.62 43.03 -34.04
C PRO A 441 1.78 44.50 -33.63
N THR A 442 2.99 45.08 -33.68
CA THR A 442 3.14 46.55 -33.63
C THR A 442 4.47 47.05 -34.22
N GLN A 443 4.71 46.80 -35.51
CA GLN A 443 5.57 47.66 -36.32
C GLN A 443 4.85 47.97 -37.63
N LEU A 444 4.01 48.99 -37.60
CA LEU A 444 3.55 49.75 -38.77
C LEU A 444 3.03 51.10 -38.27
N LEU A 445 3.95 52.00 -37.91
CA LEU A 445 3.68 53.43 -37.94
C LEU A 445 3.75 53.88 -39.40
N PRO A 446 2.70 54.47 -40.00
CA PRO A 446 2.81 55.14 -41.28
C PRO A 446 3.53 56.49 -41.11
N PRO A 447 4.19 57.00 -42.17
CA PRO A 447 5.04 58.18 -42.07
C PRO A 447 4.19 59.45 -41.88
N MET A 448 4.70 60.36 -41.04
CA MET A 448 4.25 61.73 -40.95
C MET A 448 4.30 62.41 -42.32
N VAL A 449 3.14 62.78 -42.87
CA VAL A 449 3.07 63.80 -43.91
C VAL A 449 3.02 65.16 -43.23
N ARG A 450 4.10 65.93 -43.41
CA ARG A 450 4.09 67.39 -43.34
C ARG A 450 3.67 67.91 -44.71
N GLU A 451 2.72 68.84 -44.74
CA GLU A 451 2.67 70.06 -45.59
C GLU A 451 1.34 70.77 -45.27
N GLU A 452 1.39 72.01 -44.75
CA GLU A 452 1.20 73.26 -45.51
C GLU A 452 -0.19 73.27 -46.18
N THR A 453 -1.17 74.09 -45.79
CA THR A 453 -1.17 75.55 -45.66
C THR A 453 -2.46 76.00 -44.98
#